data_AF-K2FJZ8-F1
#
_entry.id   AF-K2FJZ8-F1
#
_cell.length_a   1.000
_cell.length_b   1.000
_cell.length_c   1.000
_cell.angle_alpha   90.00
_cell.angle_beta   90.00
_cell.angle_gamma   90.00
#
_symmetry.space_group_name_H-M   'P 1'
#
loop_
_entity.id
_entity.type
_entity.pdbx_description
1 polymer ?
#
loop_
_entity_poly.entity_id
_entity_poly.type
_entity_poly.pdbx_seq_one_letter_code
_entity_poly.pdbx_strand_id
1 'polypeptide(L)'
;MRHDYKKEGYGCPIGCKYCVVTKVDSRRKLWNKKTIVGLNKAVTIFNPPPNMDNKNAMKEFYSFPLELFKGDIVGFNAISDPFWPRYKKELDYFLKEVSPIAKLVVCVTKFNLSDSILEKLSHIKNFRLTVSITGLDQLENTKTKDRLDLLKRAKQYGIAAFPIIHPYIAEMSNLSFLSELKKIGYNHIDVKGLRYNHEAMKGWMPIESQKYYLNTNEKEILPEDGWREKIKESGLEIMSLKDWYQNNLHSSPSLDYEESKEYVNKILKYANMTSSDTDEAVIKASVLRRM
;
A
#
# COMPACT_ATOMS: atom_id res chain seq x y z
N MET A 1 -6.52 13.23 21.98
CA MET A 1 -7.56 13.82 21.09
C MET A 1 -7.72 12.89 19.89
N ARG A 2 -8.93 12.42 19.57
CA ARG A 2 -9.15 11.32 18.62
C ARG A 2 -8.71 11.70 17.19
N HIS A 3 -7.86 10.88 16.57
CA HIS A 3 -7.51 10.95 15.15
C HIS A 3 -8.69 10.40 14.34
N ASP A 4 -9.75 11.17 14.16
CA ASP A 4 -10.98 10.62 13.62
C ASP A 4 -11.05 10.79 12.09
N TYR A 5 -10.94 9.69 11.35
CA TYR A 5 -11.33 9.62 9.94
C TYR A 5 -12.85 9.78 9.84
N LYS A 6 -13.33 11.02 9.83
CA LYS A 6 -14.73 11.30 9.49
C LYS A 6 -15.02 10.84 8.06
N LYS A 7 -16.27 10.42 7.82
CA LYS A 7 -16.78 10.01 6.49
C LYS A 7 -16.59 11.11 5.44
N GLU A 8 -16.50 12.36 5.90
CA GLU A 8 -16.28 13.58 5.13
C GLU A 8 -15.08 14.35 5.74
N GLY A 9 -14.10 14.75 4.94
CA GLY A 9 -13.08 15.73 5.34
C GLY A 9 -11.59 15.33 5.27
N TYR A 10 -11.25 14.05 5.08
CA TYR A 10 -9.84 13.59 5.00
C TYR A 10 -9.52 12.79 3.74
N GLY A 11 -10.31 12.98 2.68
CA GLY A 11 -10.20 12.18 1.45
C GLY A 11 -8.91 12.46 0.70
N CYS A 12 -8.14 11.41 0.44
CA CYS A 12 -7.12 11.41 -0.62
C CYS A 12 -7.76 11.90 -1.94
N PRO A 13 -7.10 12.78 -2.72
CA PRO A 13 -7.71 13.39 -3.92
C PRO A 13 -7.95 12.38 -5.05
N ILE A 14 -7.32 11.20 -5.00
CA ILE A 14 -7.68 10.07 -5.90
C ILE A 14 -9.17 9.69 -5.74
N GLY A 15 -9.74 9.91 -4.55
CA GLY A 15 -11.20 9.85 -4.38
C GLY A 15 -11.81 8.47 -4.65
N CYS A 16 -11.06 7.37 -4.44
CA CYS A 16 -11.52 6.02 -4.74
C CYS A 16 -12.89 5.74 -4.08
N LYS A 17 -13.91 5.44 -4.88
CA LYS A 17 -15.27 5.13 -4.37
C LYS A 17 -15.33 3.88 -3.49
N TYR A 18 -14.29 3.05 -3.55
CA TYR A 18 -14.12 1.81 -2.80
C TYR A 18 -13.04 1.90 -1.69
N CYS A 19 -12.49 3.10 -1.41
CA CYS A 19 -11.33 3.28 -0.52
C CYS A 19 -11.47 2.56 0.83
N VAL A 20 -10.55 1.64 1.13
CA VAL A 20 -10.58 0.85 2.37
C VAL A 20 -10.49 1.70 3.66
N VAL A 21 -9.90 2.89 3.58
CA VAL A 21 -9.74 3.79 4.72
C VAL A 21 -11.04 4.53 5.05
N THR A 22 -11.83 4.88 4.03
CA THR A 22 -13.01 5.77 4.18
C THR A 22 -14.34 5.09 3.89
N LYS A 23 -14.35 3.90 3.29
CA LYS A 23 -15.58 3.19 2.87
C LYS A 23 -15.79 1.87 3.60
N VAL A 24 -14.77 1.36 4.28
CA VAL A 24 -14.81 0.11 5.04
C VAL A 24 -14.74 0.42 6.53
N ASP A 25 -15.82 0.14 7.26
CA ASP A 25 -16.01 0.55 8.65
C ASP A 25 -15.00 -0.09 9.61
N SER A 26 -14.78 -1.40 9.48
CA SER A 26 -13.82 -2.13 10.30
C SER A 26 -12.40 -1.56 10.17
N ARG A 27 -12.00 -1.22 8.95
CA ARG A 27 -10.66 -0.68 8.63
C ARG A 27 -10.52 0.77 9.08
N ARG A 28 -11.54 1.60 8.89
CA ARG A 28 -11.59 2.95 9.47
C ARG A 28 -11.48 2.92 11.00
N LYS A 29 -12.31 2.10 11.66
CA LYS A 29 -12.30 1.95 13.13
C LYS A 29 -10.94 1.49 13.63
N LEU A 30 -10.29 0.56 12.93
CA LEU A 30 -8.93 0.12 13.23
C LEU A 30 -7.96 1.31 13.20
N TRP A 31 -7.87 2.03 12.07
CA TRP A 31 -6.93 3.16 11.93
C TRP A 31 -7.20 4.33 12.89
N ASN A 32 -8.44 4.50 13.34
CA ASN A 32 -8.80 5.45 14.40
C ASN A 32 -8.26 5.06 15.79
N LYS A 33 -7.93 3.78 16.05
CA LYS A 33 -7.36 3.33 17.33
C LYS A 33 -5.89 3.76 17.51
N LYS A 34 -5.07 3.54 16.48
CA LYS A 34 -3.64 3.88 16.45
C LYS A 34 -3.21 4.22 15.02
N THR A 35 -3.02 5.50 14.74
CA THR A 35 -2.91 5.93 13.35
C THR A 35 -1.50 5.81 12.78
N ILE A 36 -0.48 5.95 13.62
CA ILE A 36 0.90 6.13 13.17
C ILE A 36 1.53 4.86 12.60
N VAL A 37 1.31 3.70 13.23
CA VAL A 37 1.94 2.45 12.79
C VAL A 37 0.89 1.41 12.42
N GLY A 38 1.06 0.80 11.25
CA GLY A 38 0.37 -0.43 10.86
C GLY A 38 1.37 -1.57 10.70
N LEU A 39 0.97 -2.79 11.04
CA LEU A 39 1.79 -3.97 10.87
C LEU A 39 1.02 -5.03 10.06
N ASN A 40 1.66 -5.61 9.05
CA ASN A 40 1.14 -6.76 8.32
C ASN A 40 2.29 -7.73 7.97
N LYS A 41 1.97 -8.82 7.25
CA LYS A 41 2.95 -9.86 6.90
C LYS A 41 4.06 -9.40 5.94
N ALA A 42 3.85 -8.31 5.20
CA ALA A 42 4.79 -7.83 4.19
C ALA A 42 5.62 -6.63 4.64
N VAL A 43 5.06 -5.75 5.47
CA VAL A 43 5.63 -4.43 5.75
C VAL A 43 5.16 -3.87 7.10
N THR A 44 5.99 -3.05 7.73
CA THR A 44 5.56 -2.09 8.76
C THR A 44 5.24 -0.76 8.09
N ILE A 45 4.03 -0.26 8.28
CA ILE A 45 3.57 1.00 7.70
C ILE A 45 3.81 2.11 8.72
N PHE A 46 4.45 3.19 8.29
CA PHE A 46 4.58 4.43 9.03
C PHE A 46 3.75 5.53 8.36
N ASN A 47 2.75 6.05 9.08
CA ASN A 47 1.81 7.02 8.57
C ASN A 47 2.04 8.40 9.22
N PRO A 48 2.07 9.47 8.42
CA PRO A 48 1.83 10.81 8.97
C PRO A 48 0.38 10.88 9.49
N PRO A 49 0.06 11.80 10.41
CA PRO A 49 -1.31 11.91 10.89
C PRO A 49 -2.26 12.43 9.78
N PRO A 50 -3.54 12.03 9.80
CA PRO A 50 -4.52 12.44 8.80
C PRO A 50 -4.93 13.90 8.94
N ASN A 51 -4.74 14.52 10.10
CA ASN A 51 -4.91 15.96 10.31
C ASN A 51 -3.53 16.57 10.60
N MET A 52 -2.98 17.32 9.64
CA MET A 52 -1.66 17.95 9.76
C MET A 52 -1.65 19.12 10.74
N ASP A 53 -2.82 19.71 11.02
CA ASP A 53 -2.94 20.84 11.95
C ASP A 53 -2.93 20.40 13.42
N ASN A 54 -3.07 19.09 13.66
CA ASN A 54 -2.97 18.53 15.00
C ASN A 54 -1.48 18.46 15.44
N LYS A 55 -1.02 19.53 16.08
CA LYS A 55 0.36 19.68 16.57
C LYS A 55 0.84 18.50 17.44
N ASN A 56 -0.04 17.93 18.28
CA ASN A 56 0.33 16.79 19.13
C ASN A 56 0.56 15.52 18.30
N ALA A 57 -0.31 15.27 17.32
CA ALA A 57 -0.16 14.15 16.40
C ALA A 57 1.09 14.27 15.52
N MET A 58 1.38 15.49 15.04
CA MET A 58 2.60 15.78 14.30
C MET A 58 3.85 15.57 15.18
N LYS A 59 3.82 16.02 16.43
CA LYS A 59 4.90 15.79 17.39
C LYS A 59 5.14 14.30 17.59
N GLU A 60 4.08 13.51 17.79
CA GLU A 60 4.16 12.06 17.96
C GLU A 60 4.79 11.37 16.73
N PHE A 61 4.45 11.81 15.52
CA PHE A 61 5.07 11.32 14.28
C PHE A 61 6.58 11.62 14.24
N TYR A 62 6.98 12.88 14.44
CA TYR A 62 8.39 13.29 14.36
C TYR A 62 9.26 12.81 15.54
N SER A 63 8.64 12.45 16.67
CA SER A 63 9.33 11.88 17.84
C SER A 63 9.20 10.36 17.93
N PHE A 64 8.70 9.69 16.90
CA PHE A 64 8.58 8.24 16.92
C PHE A 64 9.98 7.60 16.99
N PRO A 65 10.19 6.55 17.81
CA PRO A 65 11.47 5.84 17.90
C PRO A 65 11.79 5.09 16.59
N LEU A 66 12.39 5.79 15.62
CA LEU A 66 12.66 5.27 14.29
C LEU A 66 13.59 4.04 14.31
N GLU A 67 14.44 3.90 15.32
CA GLU A 67 15.33 2.74 15.46
C GLU A 67 14.58 1.41 15.45
N LEU A 68 13.31 1.40 15.86
CA LEU A 68 12.46 0.19 15.80
C LEU A 68 12.23 -0.33 14.36
N PHE A 69 12.48 0.50 13.35
CA PHE A 69 12.40 0.14 11.94
C PHE A 69 13.69 -0.49 11.39
N LYS A 70 14.75 -0.57 12.20
CA LYS A 70 16.03 -1.15 11.77
C LYS A 70 15.84 -2.56 11.20
N GLY A 71 16.43 -2.78 10.02
CA GLY A 71 16.38 -4.07 9.33
C GLY A 71 15.02 -4.45 8.75
N ASP A 72 13.97 -3.64 8.91
CA ASP A 72 12.64 -3.97 8.42
C ASP A 72 12.39 -3.48 6.98
N ILE A 73 11.33 -4.02 6.38
CA ILE A 73 10.66 -3.43 5.23
C ILE A 73 9.62 -2.43 5.75
N VAL A 74 9.76 -1.15 5.39
CA VAL A 74 8.94 -0.06 5.90
C VAL A 74 8.21 0.65 4.77
N GLY A 75 6.88 0.76 4.89
CA GLY A 75 6.02 1.42 3.93
C GLY A 75 5.61 2.79 4.43
N PHE A 76 5.63 3.80 3.56
CA PHE A 76 5.12 5.12 3.92
C PHE A 76 3.66 5.27 3.51
N ASN A 77 2.84 5.69 4.48
CA ASN A 77 1.47 6.16 4.31
C ASN A 77 0.50 5.17 3.61
N ALA A 78 -0.17 4.31 4.37
CA ALA A 78 -1.24 3.44 3.87
C ALA A 78 -2.66 3.98 4.13
N ILE A 79 -2.77 5.14 4.78
CA ILE A 79 -4.04 5.81 5.09
C ILE A 79 -4.44 6.82 4.00
N SER A 80 -3.49 7.18 3.13
CA SER A 80 -3.65 8.08 2.00
C SER A 80 -2.58 7.77 0.95
N ASP A 81 -2.51 8.54 -0.14
CA ASP A 81 -1.42 8.37 -1.10
C ASP A 81 -0.14 9.05 -0.59
N PRO A 82 1.01 8.36 -0.57
CA PRO A 82 2.27 8.90 -0.07
C PRO A 82 2.76 10.13 -0.84
N PHE A 83 2.35 10.29 -2.10
CA PHE A 83 2.79 11.39 -2.96
C PHE A 83 1.80 12.55 -3.07
N TRP A 84 0.74 12.58 -2.24
CA TRP A 84 -0.12 13.75 -2.16
C TRP A 84 0.70 14.94 -1.62
N PRO A 85 0.79 16.09 -2.34
CA PRO A 85 1.59 17.26 -1.95
C PRO A 85 1.56 17.69 -0.47
N ARG A 86 0.45 17.50 0.23
CA ARG A 86 0.34 17.83 1.67
C ARG A 86 1.27 17.01 2.58
N TYR A 87 1.74 15.84 2.14
CA TYR A 87 2.63 14.97 2.89
C TYR A 87 4.08 15.08 2.41
N LYS A 88 4.41 16.08 1.58
CA LYS A 88 5.75 16.23 1.01
C LYS A 88 6.83 16.28 2.09
N LYS A 89 6.62 17.05 3.17
CA LYS A 89 7.58 17.16 4.28
C LYS A 89 7.79 15.83 4.99
N GLU A 90 6.72 15.08 5.20
CA GLU A 90 6.74 13.82 5.93
C GLU A 90 7.32 12.68 5.07
N LEU A 91 7.07 12.69 3.76
CA LEU A 91 7.74 11.81 2.80
C LEU A 91 9.24 12.11 2.76
N ASP A 92 9.63 13.38 2.72
CA ASP A 92 11.03 13.79 2.73
C ASP A 92 11.75 13.36 4.01
N TYR A 93 11.09 13.53 5.17
CA TYR A 93 11.57 13.03 6.46
C TYR A 93 11.71 11.50 6.47
N PHE A 94 10.69 10.78 6.00
CA PHE A 94 10.72 9.32 5.92
C PHE A 94 11.88 8.82 5.05
N LEU A 95 12.05 9.35 3.84
CA LEU A 95 13.13 8.94 2.94
C LEU A 95 14.51 9.30 3.51
N LYS A 96 14.63 10.41 4.25
CA LYS A 96 15.91 10.83 4.83
C LYS A 96 16.28 10.03 6.07
N GLU A 97 15.35 9.79 6.98
CA GLU A 97 15.63 9.28 8.33
C GLU A 97 15.34 7.77 8.46
N VAL A 98 14.38 7.22 7.69
CA VAL A 98 14.02 5.78 7.75
C VAL A 98 14.79 4.96 6.73
N SER A 99 15.00 5.49 5.51
CA SER A 99 15.72 4.76 4.46
C SER A 99 17.12 4.27 4.88
N PRO A 100 17.93 5.03 5.64
CA PRO A 100 19.26 4.56 6.06
C PRO A 100 19.25 3.39 7.05
N ILE A 101 18.16 3.20 7.80
CA ILE A 101 18.07 2.16 8.84
C ILE A 101 17.20 0.97 8.44
N ALA A 102 16.27 1.17 7.50
CA ALA A 102 15.41 0.12 6.98
C ALA A 102 16.15 -0.77 5.97
N LYS A 103 15.75 -2.03 5.88
CA LYS A 103 16.18 -2.95 4.82
C LYS A 103 15.62 -2.55 3.46
N LEU A 104 14.36 -2.08 3.45
CA LEU A 104 13.69 -1.59 2.26
C LEU A 104 12.66 -0.52 2.65
N VAL A 105 12.61 0.57 1.90
CA VAL A 105 11.51 1.54 1.99
C VAL A 105 10.59 1.43 0.78
N VAL A 106 9.28 1.43 1.01
CA VAL A 106 8.28 1.21 -0.03
C VAL A 106 7.20 2.29 -0.02
N CYS A 107 6.66 2.59 -1.20
CA CYS A 107 5.48 3.45 -1.35
C CYS A 107 4.50 2.77 -2.31
N VAL A 108 3.20 2.85 -2.00
CA VAL A 108 2.12 2.37 -2.89
C VAL A 108 1.33 3.57 -3.36
N THR A 109 1.25 3.79 -4.68
CA THR A 109 0.61 5.00 -5.23
C THR A 109 -0.37 4.71 -6.35
N LYS A 110 -1.30 5.66 -6.52
CA LYS A 110 -2.17 5.83 -7.70
C LYS A 110 -1.95 7.18 -8.39
N PHE A 111 -1.07 8.02 -7.87
CA PHE A 111 -0.71 9.31 -8.47
C PHE A 111 0.20 9.12 -9.67
N ASN A 112 0.10 10.04 -10.63
CA ASN A 112 1.11 10.20 -11.65
C ASN A 112 2.23 11.10 -11.12
N LEU A 113 3.42 10.55 -10.87
CA LEU A 113 4.52 11.29 -10.24
C LEU A 113 5.23 12.18 -11.27
N SER A 114 5.69 13.36 -10.85
CA SER A 114 6.53 14.21 -11.70
C SER A 114 7.93 13.61 -11.86
N ASP A 115 8.60 13.97 -12.95
CA ASP A 115 9.98 13.55 -13.23
C ASP A 115 10.95 13.93 -12.11
N SER A 116 10.75 15.10 -11.49
CA SER A 116 11.55 15.52 -10.32
C SER A 116 11.40 14.60 -9.10
N ILE A 117 10.21 14.01 -8.89
CA ILE A 117 10.00 13.03 -7.82
C ILE A 117 10.68 11.71 -8.21
N LEU A 118 10.54 11.27 -9.45
CA LEU A 118 11.19 10.05 -9.94
C LEU A 118 12.71 10.14 -9.85
N GLU A 119 13.29 11.25 -10.29
CA GLU A 119 14.72 11.53 -10.16
C GLU A 119 15.18 11.42 -8.70
N LYS A 120 14.48 12.09 -7.78
CA LYS A 120 14.76 11.97 -6.33
C LYS A 120 14.71 10.52 -5.84
N LEU A 121 13.68 9.77 -6.22
CA LEU A 121 13.50 8.37 -5.78
C LEU A 121 14.58 7.44 -6.36
N SER A 122 15.07 7.72 -7.57
CA SER A 122 16.11 6.92 -8.24
C SER A 122 17.44 6.90 -7.47
N HIS A 123 17.70 7.91 -6.64
CA HIS A 123 18.90 7.99 -5.80
C HIS A 123 18.80 7.19 -4.50
N ILE A 124 17.61 6.67 -4.15
CA ILE A 124 17.40 5.90 -2.92
C ILE A 124 17.59 4.40 -3.22
N LYS A 125 18.76 3.87 -2.86
CA LYS A 125 19.19 2.51 -3.23
C LYS A 125 18.25 1.40 -2.77
N ASN A 126 17.64 1.55 -1.60
CA ASN A 126 16.72 0.58 -1.01
C ASN A 126 15.25 1.00 -1.16
N PHE A 127 14.89 1.73 -2.21
CA PHE A 127 13.52 2.13 -2.49
C PHE A 127 12.83 1.24 -3.53
N ARG A 128 11.55 0.95 -3.29
CA ARG A 128 10.65 0.26 -4.23
C ARG A 128 9.32 0.97 -4.37
N LEU A 129 8.86 1.10 -5.60
CA LEU A 129 7.58 1.75 -5.93
C LEU A 129 6.54 0.72 -6.33
N THR A 130 5.40 0.69 -5.65
CA THR A 130 4.25 -0.10 -6.06
C THR A 130 3.23 0.84 -6.73
N VAL A 131 2.85 0.55 -7.97
CA VAL A 131 1.84 1.35 -8.71
C VAL A 131 0.55 0.56 -8.80
N SER A 132 -0.52 1.10 -8.23
CA SER A 132 -1.83 0.45 -8.25
C SER A 132 -2.61 0.80 -9.51
N ILE A 133 -2.71 -0.14 -10.43
CA ILE A 133 -3.34 -0.03 -11.76
C ILE A 133 -4.54 -0.98 -11.84
N THR A 134 -5.75 -0.44 -11.74
CA THR A 134 -6.97 -1.24 -11.48
C THR A 134 -7.89 -1.39 -12.68
N GLY A 135 -7.80 -0.51 -13.69
CA GLY A 135 -8.80 -0.43 -14.75
C GLY A 135 -10.14 0.16 -14.30
N LEU A 136 -10.20 0.79 -13.11
CA LEU A 136 -11.42 1.34 -12.50
C LEU A 136 -11.53 2.87 -12.68
N ASP A 137 -11.20 3.37 -13.87
CA ASP A 137 -11.08 4.81 -14.18
C ASP A 137 -12.34 5.66 -13.90
N GLN A 138 -13.51 5.03 -13.73
CA GLN A 138 -14.79 5.68 -13.38
C GLN A 138 -15.04 5.76 -11.86
N LEU A 139 -14.24 5.04 -11.06
CA LEU A 139 -14.32 5.01 -9.60
C LEU A 139 -13.17 5.78 -8.94
N GLU A 140 -12.27 6.35 -9.75
CA GLU A 140 -11.02 6.98 -9.34
C GLU A 140 -10.81 8.29 -10.12
N ASN A 141 -10.23 9.31 -9.47
CA ASN A 141 -9.83 10.57 -10.10
C ASN A 141 -8.44 10.48 -10.77
N THR A 142 -8.01 9.28 -11.15
CA THR A 142 -6.78 9.00 -11.89
C THR A 142 -7.09 8.03 -13.01
N LYS A 143 -6.27 7.98 -14.06
CA LYS A 143 -6.52 7.11 -15.22
C LYS A 143 -5.52 5.97 -15.31
N THR A 144 -5.95 4.86 -15.91
CA THR A 144 -5.09 3.70 -16.15
C THR A 144 -3.92 4.08 -17.06
N LYS A 145 -4.16 4.95 -18.05
CA LYS A 145 -3.12 5.52 -18.91
C LYS A 145 -2.00 6.22 -18.13
N ASP A 146 -2.36 7.05 -17.15
CA ASP A 146 -1.38 7.81 -16.35
C ASP A 146 -0.49 6.86 -15.52
N ARG A 147 -1.06 5.75 -15.06
CA ARG A 147 -0.34 4.73 -14.29
C ARG A 147 0.57 3.87 -15.16
N LEU A 148 0.17 3.58 -16.39
CA LEU A 148 1.05 2.96 -17.39
C LEU A 148 2.23 3.87 -17.72
N ASP A 149 1.97 5.17 -17.92
CA ASP A 149 3.02 6.16 -18.16
C ASP A 149 4.00 6.25 -16.98
N LEU A 150 3.49 6.32 -15.75
CA LEU A 150 4.33 6.27 -14.55
C LEU A 150 5.21 5.02 -14.51
N LEU A 151 4.65 3.83 -14.78
CA LEU A 151 5.39 2.57 -14.79
C LEU A 151 6.49 2.59 -15.88
N LYS A 152 6.18 3.10 -17.07
CA LYS A 152 7.17 3.28 -18.14
C LYS A 152 8.30 4.23 -17.72
N ARG A 153 7.98 5.38 -17.13
CA ARG A 153 8.98 6.35 -16.66
C ARG A 153 9.79 5.81 -15.48
N ALA A 154 9.17 5.08 -14.55
CA ALA A 154 9.89 4.42 -13.46
C ALA A 154 11.02 3.52 -13.96
N LYS A 155 10.81 2.77 -15.05
CA LYS A 155 11.89 2.01 -15.70
C LYS A 155 12.99 2.89 -16.28
N GLN A 156 12.64 4.00 -16.94
CA GLN A 156 13.62 4.93 -17.52
C GLN A 156 14.53 5.55 -16.44
N TYR A 157 13.96 5.82 -15.26
CA TYR A 157 14.69 6.31 -14.09
C TYR A 157 15.39 5.19 -13.28
N GLY A 158 15.32 3.93 -13.71
CA GLY A 158 15.94 2.81 -12.99
C GLY A 158 15.29 2.49 -11.63
N ILE A 159 14.06 2.93 -11.39
CA ILE A 159 13.32 2.67 -10.16
C ILE A 159 12.73 1.26 -10.22
N ALA A 160 13.01 0.45 -9.19
CA ALA A 160 12.36 -0.84 -9.02
C ALA A 160 10.88 -0.65 -8.71
N ALA A 161 10.05 -0.81 -9.74
CA ALA A 161 8.60 -0.64 -9.65
C ALA A 161 7.84 -1.96 -9.84
N PHE A 162 6.62 -2.04 -9.31
CA PHE A 162 5.75 -3.21 -9.40
C PHE A 162 4.29 -2.83 -9.61
N PRO A 163 3.63 -3.32 -10.68
CA PRO A 163 2.21 -3.12 -10.88
C PRO A 163 1.39 -4.01 -9.95
N ILE A 164 0.31 -3.46 -9.40
CA ILE A 164 -0.68 -4.22 -8.62
C ILE A 164 -2.11 -3.81 -9.00
N ILE A 165 -2.98 -4.78 -9.20
CA ILE A 165 -4.42 -4.57 -9.29
C ILE A 165 -4.99 -4.67 -7.88
N HIS A 166 -5.30 -3.53 -7.24
CA HIS A 166 -5.88 -3.51 -5.90
C HIS A 166 -6.83 -2.31 -5.70
N PRO A 167 -8.15 -2.58 -5.59
CA PRO A 167 -8.82 -3.87 -5.75
C PRO A 167 -9.00 -4.28 -7.21
N TYR A 168 -9.05 -5.59 -7.44
CA TYR A 168 -9.85 -6.17 -8.50
C TYR A 168 -11.31 -6.25 -8.02
N ILE A 169 -12.21 -5.75 -8.86
CA ILE A 169 -13.66 -5.83 -8.70
C ILE A 169 -14.22 -6.57 -9.91
N ALA A 170 -14.86 -7.71 -9.64
CA ALA A 170 -15.49 -8.57 -10.64
C ALA A 170 -16.50 -7.78 -11.49
N GLU A 171 -16.50 -8.03 -12.80
CA GLU A 171 -17.31 -7.34 -13.82
C GLU A 171 -17.05 -5.83 -13.98
N MET A 172 -16.15 -5.22 -13.20
CA MET A 172 -15.87 -3.77 -13.26
C MET A 172 -14.44 -3.42 -13.67
N SER A 173 -13.46 -4.26 -13.31
CA SER A 173 -12.04 -3.96 -13.57
C SER A 173 -11.68 -4.23 -15.02
N ASN A 174 -11.33 -3.18 -15.77
CA ASN A 174 -10.89 -3.33 -17.15
C ASN A 174 -9.42 -3.75 -17.21
N LEU A 175 -9.16 -5.01 -17.56
CA LEU A 175 -7.82 -5.59 -17.64
C LEU A 175 -7.14 -5.49 -19.03
N SER A 176 -7.67 -4.69 -19.95
CA SER A 176 -7.10 -4.54 -21.30
C SER A 176 -5.65 -4.00 -21.32
N PHE A 177 -5.23 -3.34 -20.24
CA PHE A 177 -3.88 -2.77 -20.11
C PHE A 177 -2.77 -3.81 -19.85
N LEU A 178 -3.10 -5.07 -19.55
CA LEU A 178 -2.11 -6.09 -19.14
C LEU A 178 -1.05 -6.34 -20.23
N SER A 179 -1.47 -6.41 -21.50
CA SER A 179 -0.53 -6.60 -22.61
C SER A 179 0.47 -5.46 -22.76
N GLU A 180 0.05 -4.22 -22.44
CA GLU A 180 0.92 -3.05 -22.45
C GLU A 180 1.93 -3.10 -21.30
N LEU A 181 1.55 -3.56 -20.11
CA LEU A 181 2.51 -3.80 -19.01
C LEU A 181 3.60 -4.78 -19.41
N LYS A 182 3.24 -5.87 -20.11
CA LYS A 182 4.21 -6.82 -20.63
C LYS A 182 5.14 -6.19 -21.65
N LYS A 183 4.63 -5.36 -22.57
CA LYS A 183 5.43 -4.62 -23.56
C LYS A 183 6.40 -3.61 -22.93
N ILE A 184 5.99 -2.93 -21.85
CA ILE A 184 6.88 -2.07 -21.04
C ILE A 184 8.01 -2.91 -20.39
N GLY A 185 7.82 -4.24 -20.30
CA GLY A 185 8.79 -5.19 -19.80
C GLY A 185 8.60 -5.54 -18.32
N TYR A 186 7.40 -5.35 -17.77
CA TYR A 186 7.04 -5.97 -16.50
C TYR A 186 6.70 -7.44 -16.75
N ASN A 187 7.20 -8.33 -15.88
CA ASN A 187 6.95 -9.76 -15.98
C ASN A 187 5.95 -10.27 -14.95
N HIS A 188 5.80 -9.53 -13.85
CA HIS A 188 5.01 -9.96 -12.71
C HIS A 188 3.98 -8.89 -12.34
N ILE A 189 2.85 -9.35 -11.79
CA ILE A 189 1.78 -8.51 -11.26
C ILE A 189 1.16 -9.19 -10.03
N ASP A 190 0.65 -8.40 -9.08
CA ASP A 190 -0.19 -8.90 -7.98
C ASP A 190 -1.65 -8.47 -8.20
N VAL A 191 -2.58 -9.27 -7.70
CA VAL A 191 -4.02 -8.99 -7.74
C VAL A 191 -4.61 -9.23 -6.37
N LYS A 192 -5.32 -8.21 -5.87
CA LYS A 192 -5.96 -8.26 -4.55
C LYS A 192 -7.43 -7.93 -4.65
N GLY A 193 -8.20 -8.54 -3.76
CA GLY A 193 -9.65 -8.44 -3.74
C GLY A 193 -10.17 -7.10 -3.23
N LEU A 194 -11.49 -6.99 -3.22
CA LEU A 194 -12.23 -5.88 -2.64
C LEU A 194 -12.71 -6.22 -1.22
N ARG A 195 -12.68 -5.23 -0.33
CA ARG A 195 -13.45 -5.23 0.93
C ARG A 195 -14.69 -4.40 0.75
N TYR A 196 -15.86 -5.05 0.80
CA TYR A 196 -17.13 -4.42 0.46
C TYR A 196 -17.91 -4.02 1.71
N ASN A 197 -18.41 -2.78 1.71
CA ASN A 197 -19.39 -2.28 2.65
C ASN A 197 -20.65 -1.90 1.88
N HIS A 198 -21.76 -2.60 2.14
CA HIS A 198 -22.99 -2.44 1.37
C HIS A 198 -23.51 -0.99 1.40
N GLU A 199 -23.60 -0.38 2.58
CA GLU A 199 -24.12 0.98 2.72
C GLU A 199 -23.27 2.04 2.01
N ALA A 200 -21.94 1.87 1.99
CA ALA A 200 -21.04 2.83 1.35
C ALA A 200 -20.89 2.64 -0.16
N MET A 201 -21.18 1.44 -0.69
CA MET A 201 -20.79 1.05 -2.05
C MET A 201 -21.97 0.64 -2.96
N LYS A 202 -23.14 0.28 -2.42
CA LYS A 202 -24.30 -0.15 -3.22
C LYS A 202 -24.78 0.86 -4.27
N GLY A 203 -24.57 2.15 -4.00
CA GLY A 203 -25.05 3.24 -4.86
C GLY A 203 -24.31 3.40 -6.20
N TRP A 204 -23.14 2.78 -6.37
CA TRP A 204 -22.37 2.86 -7.62
C TRP A 204 -21.96 1.49 -8.17
N MET A 205 -22.07 0.42 -7.39
CA MET A 205 -21.71 -0.93 -7.82
C MET A 205 -22.92 -1.60 -8.49
N PRO A 206 -22.80 -2.15 -9.71
CA PRO A 206 -23.87 -2.91 -10.36
C PRO A 206 -24.28 -4.15 -9.56
N ILE A 207 -25.56 -4.53 -9.62
CA ILE A 207 -26.10 -5.70 -8.89
C ILE A 207 -25.32 -6.98 -9.21
N GLU A 208 -24.96 -7.18 -10.48
CA GLU A 208 -24.17 -8.33 -10.93
C GLU A 208 -22.79 -8.40 -10.27
N SER A 209 -22.15 -7.27 -9.99
CA SER A 209 -20.90 -7.25 -9.22
C SER A 209 -21.16 -7.43 -7.73
N GLN A 210 -22.24 -6.86 -7.18
CA GLN A 210 -22.53 -6.93 -5.75
C GLN A 210 -22.67 -8.36 -5.23
N LYS A 211 -23.21 -9.29 -6.04
CA LYS A 211 -23.45 -10.69 -5.64
C LYS A 211 -22.20 -11.39 -5.09
N TYR A 212 -21.02 -11.03 -5.56
CA TYR A 212 -19.74 -11.59 -5.10
C TYR A 212 -19.35 -11.14 -3.69
N TYR A 213 -19.94 -10.04 -3.21
CA TYR A 213 -19.46 -9.34 -2.03
C TYR A 213 -20.48 -9.21 -0.89
N LEU A 214 -21.74 -9.57 -1.15
CA LEU A 214 -22.78 -9.59 -0.12
C LEU A 214 -22.44 -10.59 0.99
N ASN A 215 -22.81 -10.25 2.23
CA ASN A 215 -22.63 -11.09 3.42
C ASN A 215 -21.16 -11.45 3.77
N THR A 216 -20.20 -10.72 3.21
CA THR A 216 -18.77 -10.95 3.45
C THR A 216 -18.25 -10.31 4.73
N ASN A 217 -19.05 -9.45 5.36
CA ASN A 217 -18.68 -8.68 6.55
C ASN A 217 -17.33 -7.95 6.38
N GLU A 218 -17.14 -7.28 5.24
CA GLU A 218 -15.93 -6.52 4.89
C GLU A 218 -14.64 -7.35 4.82
N LYS A 219 -14.76 -8.69 4.72
CA LYS A 219 -13.66 -9.55 4.30
C LYS A 219 -13.22 -9.17 2.89
N GLU A 220 -11.94 -9.37 2.62
CA GLU A 220 -11.39 -9.15 1.29
C GLU A 220 -11.73 -10.35 0.42
N ILE A 221 -12.41 -10.10 -0.69
CA ILE A 221 -12.85 -11.11 -1.63
C ILE A 221 -12.24 -10.82 -2.98
N LEU A 222 -11.56 -11.82 -3.53
CA LEU A 222 -11.07 -11.84 -4.90
C LEU A 222 -11.83 -12.94 -5.63
N PRO A 223 -12.94 -12.61 -6.31
CA PRO A 223 -13.69 -13.60 -7.08
C PRO A 223 -12.81 -14.21 -8.18
N GLU A 224 -12.99 -15.49 -8.44
CA GLU A 224 -12.39 -16.17 -9.59
C GLU A 224 -13.42 -16.16 -10.74
N ASP A 225 -13.31 -15.16 -11.60
CA ASP A 225 -14.22 -14.87 -12.72
C ASP A 225 -13.50 -14.81 -14.09
N GLY A 226 -12.32 -15.43 -14.18
CA GLY A 226 -11.53 -15.50 -15.42
C GLY A 226 -10.37 -14.49 -15.51
N TRP A 227 -10.11 -13.70 -14.46
CA TRP A 227 -9.03 -12.71 -14.48
C TRP A 227 -7.63 -13.33 -14.55
N ARG A 228 -7.45 -14.57 -14.03
CA ARG A 228 -6.16 -15.28 -14.07
C ARG A 228 -5.78 -15.67 -15.50
N GLU A 229 -6.76 -16.11 -16.27
CA GLU A 229 -6.61 -16.45 -17.68
C GLU A 229 -6.17 -15.21 -18.47
N LYS A 230 -6.79 -14.05 -18.22
CA LYS A 230 -6.38 -12.77 -18.85
C LYS A 230 -4.94 -12.38 -18.52
N ILE A 231 -4.50 -12.60 -17.29
CA ILE A 231 -3.09 -12.38 -16.90
C ILE A 231 -2.17 -13.33 -17.65
N LYS A 232 -2.50 -14.63 -17.67
CA LYS A 232 -1.72 -15.64 -18.37
C LYS A 232 -1.63 -15.35 -19.88
N GLU A 233 -2.74 -15.01 -20.52
CA GLU A 233 -2.82 -14.64 -21.94
C GLU A 233 -2.00 -13.40 -22.28
N SER A 234 -1.86 -12.46 -21.33
CA SER A 234 -0.98 -11.29 -21.50
C SER A 234 0.52 -11.60 -21.39
N GLY A 235 0.89 -12.83 -20.98
CA GLY A 235 2.28 -13.24 -20.73
C GLY A 235 2.86 -12.71 -19.42
N LEU A 236 2.02 -12.25 -18.50
CA LEU A 236 2.39 -11.87 -17.13
C LEU A 236 2.26 -13.07 -16.19
N GLU A 237 3.08 -13.08 -15.14
CA GLU A 237 3.02 -14.06 -14.07
C GLU A 237 2.51 -13.41 -12.77
N ILE A 238 1.79 -14.20 -11.96
CA ILE A 238 1.30 -13.71 -10.67
C ILE A 238 2.42 -13.86 -9.64
N MET A 239 2.76 -12.77 -8.97
CA MET A 239 3.69 -12.74 -7.83
C MET A 239 3.05 -11.92 -6.72
N SER A 240 3.08 -12.41 -5.48
CA SER A 240 2.52 -11.61 -4.38
C SER A 240 3.40 -10.40 -4.10
N LEU A 241 2.81 -9.28 -3.67
CA LEU A 241 3.56 -8.09 -3.29
C LEU A 241 4.58 -8.37 -2.18
N LYS A 242 4.27 -9.32 -1.28
CA LYS A 242 5.18 -9.75 -0.21
C LYS A 242 6.44 -10.39 -0.80
N ASP A 243 6.27 -11.34 -1.70
CA ASP A 243 7.39 -12.05 -2.32
C ASP A 243 8.19 -11.08 -3.19
N TRP A 244 7.51 -10.16 -3.89
CA TRP A 244 8.18 -9.11 -4.64
C TRP A 244 9.04 -8.22 -3.75
N TYR A 245 8.56 -7.77 -2.58
CA TYR A 245 9.39 -6.99 -1.65
C TYR A 245 10.62 -7.77 -1.16
N GLN A 246 10.51 -9.09 -1.01
CA GLN A 246 11.60 -9.93 -0.53
C GLN A 246 12.60 -10.33 -1.63
N ASN A 247 12.20 -10.23 -2.90
CA ASN A 247 13.02 -10.59 -4.04
C ASN A 247 14.29 -9.72 -4.10
N ASN A 248 15.48 -10.34 -4.26
CA ASN A 248 16.77 -9.66 -4.38
C ASN A 248 17.07 -8.66 -3.24
N LEU A 249 16.53 -8.87 -2.03
CA LEU A 249 16.96 -8.09 -0.88
C LEU A 249 18.35 -8.55 -0.45
N HIS A 250 19.26 -7.60 -0.30
CA HIS A 250 20.53 -7.84 0.35
C HIS A 250 20.32 -8.09 1.85
N SER A 251 21.21 -8.86 2.46
CA SER A 251 21.18 -9.27 3.87
C SER A 251 21.49 -8.13 4.85
N SER A 252 21.46 -6.86 4.43
CA SER A 252 21.80 -5.71 5.28
C SER A 252 20.88 -4.51 5.03
N PRO A 253 20.48 -3.77 6.09
CA PRO A 253 20.67 -4.11 7.50
C PRO A 253 19.88 -5.36 7.89
N SER A 254 20.50 -6.25 8.66
CA SER A 254 19.87 -7.41 9.31
C SER A 254 20.04 -7.33 10.82
N LEU A 255 19.16 -8.03 11.53
CA LEU A 255 19.18 -8.17 12.98
C LEU A 255 19.18 -9.66 13.31
N ASP A 256 19.70 -10.01 14.48
CA ASP A 256 19.49 -11.36 14.99
C ASP A 256 18.01 -11.57 15.40
N TYR A 257 17.67 -12.81 15.73
CA TYR A 257 16.30 -13.18 16.08
C TYR A 257 15.81 -12.47 17.35
N GLU A 258 16.66 -12.32 18.37
CA GLU A 258 16.26 -11.75 19.66
C GLU A 258 16.11 -10.22 19.56
N GLU A 259 17.03 -9.53 18.88
CA GLU A 259 16.89 -8.11 18.54
C GLU A 259 15.62 -7.86 17.72
N SER A 260 15.38 -8.68 16.70
CA SER A 260 14.20 -8.60 15.85
C SER A 260 12.91 -8.75 16.66
N LYS A 261 12.86 -9.74 17.55
CA LYS A 261 11.71 -10.02 18.42
C LYS A 261 11.48 -8.88 19.41
N GLU A 262 12.54 -8.34 20.00
CA GLU A 262 12.45 -7.19 20.91
C GLU A 262 11.84 -5.97 20.19
N TYR A 263 12.33 -5.65 18.99
CA TYR A 263 11.88 -4.50 18.22
C TYR A 263 10.43 -4.67 17.81
N VAL A 264 10.02 -5.86 17.35
CA VAL A 264 8.62 -6.15 17.04
C VAL A 264 7.73 -5.98 18.26
N ASN A 265 8.12 -6.51 19.43
CA ASN A 265 7.36 -6.34 20.67
C ASN A 265 7.19 -4.88 21.08
N LYS A 266 8.23 -4.05 20.87
CA LYS A 266 8.15 -2.60 21.10
C LYS A 266 7.19 -1.93 20.10
N ILE A 267 7.26 -2.30 18.81
CA ILE A 267 6.38 -1.76 17.75
C ILE A 267 4.91 -2.07 18.02
N LEU A 268 4.57 -3.26 18.53
CA LEU A 268 3.18 -3.65 18.82
C LEU A 268 2.46 -2.69 19.79
N LYS A 269 3.23 -1.99 20.64
CA LYS A 269 2.68 -0.94 21.52
C LYS A 269 2.09 0.22 20.73
N TYR A 270 2.63 0.52 19.55
CA TYR A 270 2.21 1.61 18.66
C TYR A 270 1.36 1.13 17.48
N ALA A 271 1.47 -0.14 17.10
CA ALA A 271 0.92 -0.63 15.85
C ALA A 271 -0.54 -1.10 15.96
N ASN A 272 -1.26 -0.92 14.85
CA ASN A 272 -2.44 -1.68 14.50
C ASN A 272 -2.08 -2.90 13.64
N MET A 273 -2.74 -4.03 13.86
CA MET A 273 -2.64 -5.19 12.95
C MET A 273 -3.54 -4.98 11.72
N THR A 274 -2.91 -4.83 10.56
CA THR A 274 -3.58 -4.45 9.29
C THR A 274 -3.72 -5.61 8.31
N SER A 275 -3.40 -6.83 8.75
CA SER A 275 -3.54 -8.07 7.97
C SER A 275 -4.99 -8.60 7.98
N SER A 276 -5.26 -9.60 7.16
CA SER A 276 -6.44 -10.50 7.28
C SER A 276 -6.10 -11.84 7.93
N ASP A 277 -4.83 -12.06 8.25
CA ASP A 277 -4.29 -13.25 8.89
C ASP A 277 -4.23 -13.10 10.42
N THR A 278 -3.78 -14.13 11.13
CA THR A 278 -3.62 -14.09 12.60
C THR A 278 -2.49 -13.15 13.03
N ASP A 279 -2.61 -12.62 14.25
CA ASP A 279 -1.59 -11.74 14.83
C ASP A 279 -0.25 -12.48 14.99
N GLU A 280 -0.25 -13.77 15.34
CA GLU A 280 0.96 -14.59 15.44
C GLU A 280 1.68 -14.72 14.09
N ALA A 281 0.92 -14.93 13.02
CA ALA A 281 1.47 -15.02 11.67
C ALA A 281 2.11 -13.67 11.23
N VAL A 282 1.47 -12.55 11.59
CA VAL A 282 2.01 -11.20 11.33
C VAL A 282 3.28 -10.96 12.14
N ILE A 283 3.30 -11.30 13.43
CA ILE A 283 4.45 -11.14 14.31
C ILE A 283 5.63 -11.97 13.79
N LYS A 284 5.40 -13.25 13.49
CA LYS A 284 6.42 -14.15 12.95
C LYS A 284 7.00 -13.61 11.65
N ALA A 285 6.16 -13.17 10.72
CA ALA A 285 6.63 -12.57 9.46
C ALA A 285 7.42 -11.27 9.69
N SER A 286 7.08 -10.49 10.72
CA SER A 286 7.78 -9.26 11.09
C SER A 286 9.16 -9.48 11.68
N VAL A 287 9.33 -10.55 12.47
CA VAL A 287 10.63 -10.97 12.98
C VAL A 287 11.50 -11.50 11.83
N LEU A 288 10.96 -12.44 11.05
CA LEU A 288 11.73 -13.11 9.99
C LEU A 288 12.23 -12.17 8.88
N ARG A 289 11.51 -11.09 8.58
CA ARG A 289 11.95 -10.14 7.54
C ARG A 289 13.01 -9.14 8.02
N ARG A 290 13.24 -9.04 9.34
CA ARG A 290 14.33 -8.23 9.92
C ARG A 290 15.67 -8.96 9.91
N MET A 291 15.62 -10.28 10.07
CA MET A 291 16.73 -11.20 9.85
C MET A 291 17.17 -11.17 8.38
#